data_AF-A0A3D6C058-F1
#
_entry.id   AF-A0A3D6C058-F1
#
_cell.length_a   1.000
_cell.length_b   1.000
_cell.length_c   1.000
_cell.angle_alpha   90.00
_cell.angle_beta   90.00
_cell.angle_gamma   90.00
#
_symmetry.space_group_name_H-M   'P 1'
#
loop_
_entity.id
_entity.type
_entity.pdbx_description
1 polymer ?
#
loop_
_entity_poly.entity_id
_entity_poly.type
_entity_poly.pdbx_seq_one_letter_code
_entity_poly.pdbx_strand_id
1 'polypeptide(L)' 'MKILLVDDEKGIRKVLGIALADAGYEVTEACDGREAARLVLK' A
#
# COMPACT_ATOMS: atom_id res chain seq x y z
N MET A 1 -12.86 -3.00 3.29
CA MET A 1 -12.18 -3.57 2.10
C MET A 1 -10.68 -3.34 2.27
N LYS A 2 -9.84 -4.33 1.93
CA LYS A 2 -8.38 -4.24 2.11
C LYS A 2 -7.68 -3.94 0.80
N ILE A 3 -6.70 -3.04 0.81
CA ILE A 3 -5.92 -2.62 -0.37
C ILE A 3 -4.44 -2.83 -0.08
N LEU A 4 -3.73 -3.44 -1.02
CA LEU A 4 -2.26 -3.44 -1.07
C LEU A 4 -1.82 -2.35 -2.05
N LEU A 5 -1.17 -1.31 -1.54
CA LEU A 5 -0.63 -0.21 -2.32
C LEU A 5 0.86 -0.44 -2.56
N VAL A 6 1.26 -0.63 -3.82
CA VAL A 6 2.65 -0.86 -4.21
C VAL A 6 3.11 0.29 -5.08
N ASP A 7 4.12 1.02 -4.62
CA ASP A 7 4.69 2.18 -5.33
C ASP A 7 6.12 2.40 -4.82
N ASP A 8 7.09 2.60 -5.71
CA ASP A 8 8.50 2.78 -5.38
C ASP A 8 8.79 4.19 -4.85
N GLU A 9 7.95 5.18 -5.16
CA GLU A 9 8.10 6.53 -4.68
C GLU A 9 7.42 6.72 -3.31
N LYS A 10 8.24 7.00 -2.28
CA LYS A 10 7.75 7.18 -0.90
C LYS A 10 6.72 8.31 -0.76
N GLY A 11 6.87 9.40 -1.51
CA GLY A 11 5.98 10.56 -1.46
C GLY A 11 4.57 10.20 -1.93
N ILE A 12 4.48 9.64 -3.14
CA ILE A 12 3.22 9.17 -3.74
C ILE A 12 2.55 8.13 -2.86
N ARG A 13 3.29 7.10 -2.42
CA ARG A 13 2.75 6.04 -1.56
C ARG A 13 2.13 6.59 -0.28
N LYS A 14 2.77 7.58 0.34
CA LYS A 14 2.26 8.21 1.57
C LYS A 14 0.98 9.00 1.33
N VAL A 15 0.94 9.81 0.28
CA VAL A 15 -0.24 10.64 -0.05
C VAL A 15 -1.44 9.76 -0.41
N LEU A 16 -1.23 8.75 -1.24
CA LEU A 16 -2.27 7.78 -1.62
C LEU A 16 -2.73 6.93 -0.43
N GLY A 17 -1.79 6.50 0.43
CA GLY A 17 -2.12 5.75 1.65
C GLY A 17 -3.04 6.53 2.59
N ILE A 18 -2.78 7.84 2.78
CA ILE A 18 -3.65 8.72 3.57
C ILE A 18 -5.03 8.83 2.92
N ALA A 19 -5.09 9.15 1.62
CA ALA A 19 -6.38 9.34 0.92
C ALA A 19 -7.25 8.07 0.95
N LEU A 20 -6.65 6.90 0.79
CA LEU A 20 -7.36 5.61 0.87
C LEU A 20 -7.80 5.30 2.31
N ALA A 21 -6.97 5.58 3.31
CA ALA A 21 -7.35 5.40 4.71
C ALA A 21 -8.51 6.34 5.10
N ASP A 22 -8.49 7.61 4.69
CA ASP A 22 -9.56 8.58 4.92
C ASP A 22 -10.87 8.16 4.25
N ALA A 23 -10.79 7.44 3.12
CA ALA A 23 -11.94 6.84 2.45
C ALA A 23 -12.46 5.54 3.12
N GLY A 24 -11.85 5.10 4.22
CA GLY A 24 -12.28 3.95 5.01
C GLY A 24 -11.69 2.60 4.58
N TYR A 25 -10.62 2.59 3.78
CA TYR A 25 -9.92 1.37 3.42
C TYR A 25 -8.84 1.00 4.44
N GLU A 26 -8.65 -0.30 4.66
CA GLU A 26 -7.47 -0.83 5.34
C GLU A 26 -6.34 -0.95 4.31
N VAL A 27 -5.34 -0.08 4.41
CA VAL A 27 -4.23 -0.01 3.44
C VAL A 27 -2.99 -0.68 4.01
N THR A 28 -2.40 -1.58 3.24
CA THR A 28 -1.05 -2.11 3.46
C THR A 28 -0.14 -1.57 2.37
N GLU A 29 0.99 -1.01 2.75
CA GLU A 29 1.95 -0.40 1.82
C GLU A 29 3.12 -1.35 1.52
N ALA A 30 3.63 -1.30 0.28
CA ALA A 30 4.89 -1.92 -0.12
C ALA A 30 5.67 -0.98 -1.05
N CYS A 31 6.99 -0.95 -0.92
CA CYS A 31 7.87 -0.14 -1.76
C CYS A 31 8.36 -0.85 -3.03
N ASP A 32 8.20 -2.18 -3.10
CA ASP A 32 8.55 -2.94 -4.28
C ASP A 32 7.72 -4.24 -4.40
N GLY A 33 7.84 -4.91 -5.54
CA GLY A 33 7.14 -6.16 -5.81
C GLY A 33 7.55 -7.31 -4.90
N ARG A 34 8.78 -7.33 -4.37
CA ARG A 34 9.23 -8.40 -3.46
C ARG A 34 8.60 -8.24 -2.08
N GLU A 35 8.52 -7.02 -1.57
CA GLU A 35 7.81 -6.70 -0.35
C GLU A 35 6.32 -7.00 -0.50
N ALA A 36 5.71 -6.56 -1.60
CA ALA A 36 4.32 -6.88 -1.92
C ALA A 36 4.07 -8.40 -1.94
N ALA A 37 4.93 -9.16 -2.61
CA ALA A 37 4.85 -10.62 -2.66
C ALA A 37 4.93 -11.25 -1.27
N ARG A 38 5.85 -10.80 -0.39
CA ARG A 38 5.96 -11.29 1.00
C ARG A 38 4.69 -11.02 1.83
N LEU A 39 3.95 -9.96 1.52
CA LEU A 39 2.73 -9.59 2.25
C LEU A 39 1.52 -10.44 1.84
N VAL A 40 1.49 -10.95 0.60
CA VAL A 40 0.32 -11.67 0.06
C VAL A 40 0.53 -13.17 -0.08
N LEU A 41 1.76 -13.63 -0.29
CA LEU A 41 2.11 -15.03 -0.41
C LEU A 41 2.43 -15.58 0.99
N LYS A 42 1.41 -16.13 1.64
CA LYS A 42 1.57 -17.03 2.79
C LYS A 42 1.50 -18.48 2.33
#